data_AF-A0A8T6NN37-F1
#
_entry.id   AF-A0A8T6NN37-F1
#
_cell.length_a   1.000
_cell.length_b   1.000
_cell.length_c   1.000
_cell.angle_alpha   90.00
_cell.angle_beta   90.00
_cell.angle_gamma   90.00
#
_symmetry.space_group_name_H-M   'P 1'
#
loop_
_entity.id
_entity.type
_entity.pdbx_description
1 polymer ?
#
loop_
_entity_poly.entity_id
_entity_poly.type
_entity_poly.pdbx_seq_one_letter_code
_entity_poly.pdbx_strand_id
1 'polypeptide(L)' 'MGMQRGTVYTRRVNDQGLFDYYEYTFNSADELFQLCLKTVNPTTVDRIVLEGDDETGEHRLVTLKFQSVTRRNPD' A
#
# COMPACT_ATOMS: atom_id res chain seq x y z
N MET A 1 -21.20 4.78 -7.01
CA MET A 1 -20.45 4.09 -5.95
C MET A 1 -18.96 4.37 -6.13
N GLY A 2 -18.15 4.12 -5.12
CA GLY A 2 -16.72 4.40 -5.13
C GLY A 2 -16.02 3.79 -3.92
N MET A 3 -14.69 3.94 -3.87
CA MET A 3 -13.89 3.52 -2.72
C MET A 3 -14.38 4.24 -1.45
N GLN A 4 -14.64 3.48 -0.40
CA GLN A 4 -15.02 3.99 0.92
C GLN A 4 -13.82 4.06 1.86
N ARG A 5 -12.94 3.06 1.77
CA ARG A 5 -11.73 2.95 2.59
C ARG A 5 -10.63 2.27 1.78
N GLY A 6 -9.39 2.64 2.05
CA GLY A 6 -8.23 1.89 1.62
C GLY A 6 -7.25 1.68 2.76
N THR A 7 -6.42 0.65 2.62
CA THR A 7 -5.33 0.33 3.54
C THR A 7 -4.04 0.13 2.76
N VAL A 8 -3.00 0.92 3.07
CA VAL A 8 -1.64 0.71 2.56
C VAL A 8 -0.89 -0.17 3.55
N TYR A 9 -0.36 -1.28 3.06
CA TYR A 9 0.57 -2.11 3.81
C TYR A 9 1.99 -1.79 3.33
N THR A 10 2.84 -1.36 4.25
CA THR A 10 4.26 -1.11 3.98
C THR A 10 5.12 -2.09 4.77
N ARG A 11 6.33 -2.30 4.27
CA ARG A 11 7.35 -3.13 4.91
C ARG A 11 8.67 -2.39 5.00
N ARG A 12 9.43 -2.66 6.05
CA ARG A 12 10.79 -2.17 6.25
C ARG A 12 11.68 -3.32 6.71
N VAL A 13 12.91 -3.34 6.23
CA VAL A 13 13.94 -4.23 6.81
C VAL A 13 14.50 -3.56 8.06
N ASN A 14 14.43 -4.24 9.19
CA ASN A 14 14.97 -3.78 10.47
C ASN A 14 16.47 -4.13 10.61
N ASP A 15 17.09 -3.69 11.71
CA ASP A 15 18.53 -3.87 11.93
C ASP A 15 18.96 -5.35 12.07
N GLN A 16 17.99 -6.26 12.23
CA GLN A 16 18.20 -7.71 12.28
C GLN A 16 18.02 -8.38 10.90
N GLY A 17 17.74 -7.60 9.85
CA GLY A 17 17.45 -8.13 8.52
C GLY A 17 16.04 -8.73 8.37
N LEU A 18 15.15 -8.53 9.35
CA LEU A 18 13.77 -9.01 9.32
C LEU A 18 12.82 -7.92 8.78
N PHE A 19 11.64 -8.34 8.31
CA PHE A 19 10.61 -7.40 7.84
C PHE A 19 9.68 -6.97 8.98
N ASP A 20 9.65 -5.67 9.26
CA ASP A 20 8.59 -5.02 10.01
C ASP A 20 7.48 -4.58 9.05
N TYR A 21 6.23 -4.83 9.43
CA TYR A 21 5.05 -4.45 8.65
C TYR A 21 4.27 -3.34 9.34
N TYR A 22 3.79 -2.38 8.54
CA TYR A 22 2.98 -1.27 9.01
C TYR A 22 1.74 -1.13 8.12
N GLU A 23 0.64 -0.69 8.70
CA GLU A 23 -0.61 -0.44 7.99
C GLU A 23 -1.10 0.99 8.22
N TYR A 24 -1.62 1.59 7.16
CA TYR A 24 -2.18 2.94 7.20
C TYR A 24 -3.51 2.95 6.44
N THR A 25 -4.57 3.34 7.13
CA THR A 25 -5.88 3.52 6.51
C THR A 25 -6.03 4.91 5.91
N PHE A 26 -6.71 5.01 4.78
CA PHE A 26 -7.05 6.26 4.11
C PHE A 26 -8.47 6.19 3.54
N ASN A 27 -9.12 7.34 3.40
CA ASN A 27 -10.50 7.44 2.91
C ASN A 27 -10.58 8.20 1.57
N SER A 28 -9.47 8.73 1.06
CA SER A 28 -9.41 9.42 -0.23
C SER A 28 -8.07 9.21 -0.94
N ALA A 29 -8.07 9.45 -2.26
CA ALA A 29 -6.84 9.43 -3.05
C ALA A 29 -5.84 10.51 -2.60
N ASP A 30 -6.32 11.66 -2.12
CA ASP A 30 -5.47 12.72 -1.59
C ASP A 30 -4.79 12.29 -0.28
N GLU A 31 -5.52 11.62 0.63
CA GLU A 31 -4.92 11.05 1.84
C GLU A 31 -3.84 10.00 1.50
N LEU A 32 -4.11 9.12 0.53
CA LEU A 32 -3.12 8.18 0.02
C LEU A 32 -1.88 8.89 -0.54
N PHE A 33 -2.08 9.93 -1.34
CA PHE A 33 -0.99 10.71 -1.92
C PHE A 33 -0.14 11.36 -0.83
N GLN A 34 -0.77 11.94 0.19
CA GLN A 34 -0.06 12.52 1.34
C GLN A 34 0.71 11.46 2.14
N LEU A 35 0.16 10.25 2.31
CA LEU A 35 0.87 9.15 2.96
C LEU A 35 2.15 8.77 2.20
N CYS A 36 2.07 8.71 0.86
CA CYS A 36 3.23 8.43 0.00
C CYS A 36 4.30 9.54 0.03
N LEU A 37 3.91 10.79 0.28
CA LEU A 37 4.85 11.92 0.39
C LEU A 37 5.48 12.05 1.79
N LYS A 38 4.76 11.65 2.84
CA LYS A 38 5.20 11.78 4.24
C LYS A 38 6.16 10.68 4.70
N THR A 39 6.44 9.66 3.89
CA THR A 39 7.38 8.59 4.25
C THR A 39 8.81 9.12 4.28
N VAL A 40 9.19 9.73 5.42
CA VAL A 40 10.55 10.20 5.75
C VAL A 40 11.52 9.02 5.93
N ASN A 41 10.99 7.82 6.17
CA ASN A 41 11.73 6.56 6.21
C ASN A 41 11.45 5.74 4.95
N PRO A 42 12.45 5.07 4.35
CA PRO A 42 12.30 4.24 3.15
C PRO A 42 11.56 2.93 3.50
N THR A 43 10.26 3.03 3.75
CA THR A 43 9.36 1.88 3.79
C THR A 43 8.94 1.56 2.36
N THR A 44 8.96 0.27 2.01
CA THR A 44 8.51 -0.19 0.69
C THR A 44 7.02 -0.52 0.78
N VAL A 45 6.22 -0.02 -0.16
CA VAL A 45 4.82 -0.45 -0.27
C VAL A 45 4.77 -1.92 -0.70
N ASP A 46 4.09 -2.77 0.07
CA ASP A 46 3.87 -4.18 -0.25
C ASP A 46 2.59 -4.35 -1.07
N ARG A 47 1.48 -3.80 -0.55
CA ARG A 47 0.17 -3.83 -1.22
C ARG A 47 -0.72 -2.68 -0.75
N ILE A 48 -1.71 -2.35 -1.57
CA ILE A 48 -2.81 -1.45 -1.23
C ILE A 48 -4.09 -2.24 -1.39
N VAL A 49 -4.95 -2.21 -0.38
CA VAL A 49 -6.29 -2.82 -0.42
C VAL A 49 -7.30 -1.68 -0.47
N LEU A 50 -8.21 -1.69 -1.44
CA LEU A 50 -9.30 -0.75 -1.59
C LEU A 50 -10.62 -1.48 -1.33
N GLU A 51 -11.50 -0.85 -0.56
CA GLU A 51 -12.79 -1.38 -0.16
C GLU A 51 -13.89 -0.40 -0.56
N GLY A 52 -14.98 -0.91 -1.12
CA GLY A 52 -16.15 -0.12 -1.51
C GLY A 52 -17.20 -0.98 -2.17
N ASP A 53 -18.26 -0.36 -2.67
CA ASP A 53 -19.36 -1.06 -3.32
C ASP A 53 -19.30 -0.86 -4.84
N ASP A 54 -19.71 -1.86 -5.61
CA ASP A 54 -19.82 -1.76 -7.07
C ASP A 54 -21.14 -1.12 -7.52
N GLU A 55 -21.38 -1.04 -8.83
CA GLU A 55 -22.59 -0.45 -9.41
C GLU A 55 -23.91 -1.16 -9.04
N THR A 56 -23.84 -2.35 -8.47
CA THR A 56 -24.99 -3.12 -8.00
C THR A 56 -25.21 -3.00 -6.49
N GLY A 57 -24.31 -2.31 -5.77
CA GLY A 57 -24.33 -2.20 -4.31
C GLY A 57 -23.66 -3.37 -3.59
N GLU A 58 -22.99 -4.26 -4.32
CA GLU A 58 -22.25 -5.39 -3.74
C GLU A 58 -20.88 -4.93 -3.24
N HIS A 59 -20.49 -5.40 -2.07
CA HIS A 59 -19.21 -5.05 -1.46
C HIS A 59 -18.05 -5.71 -2.21
N ARG A 60 -17.03 -4.92 -2.56
CA ARG A 60 -15.85 -5.33 -3.32
C ARG A 60 -14.56 -4.94 -2.61
N LEU A 61 -13.57 -5.80 -2.80
CA LEU A 61 -12.19 -5.59 -2.41
C LEU A 61 -11.29 -5.63 -3.64
N VAL A 62 -10.48 -4.59 -3.83
CA VAL A 62 -9.46 -4.53 -4.88
C VAL A 62 -8.09 -4.51 -4.21
N THR A 63 -7.25 -5.51 -4.49
CA THR A 63 -5.88 -5.56 -3.97
C THR A 63 -4.88 -5.25 -5.07
N LEU A 64 -4.14 -4.15 -4.90
CA LEU A 64 -3.01 -3.75 -5.73
C LEU A 64 -1.73 -4.23 -5.06
N LYS A 65 -1.07 -5.25 -5.65
CA LYS A 65 0.19 -5.79 -5.13
C LYS A 65 1.37 -5.25 -5.93
N PHE A 66 2.36 -4.71 -5.25
CA PHE A 66 3.55 -4.15 -5.89
C PHE A 66 4.68 -5.18 -5.82
N GLN A 67 5.23 -5.55 -6.97
CA GLN A 67 6.41 -6.40 -7.05
C GLN A 67 7.55 -5.59 -7.68
N SER A 68 8.56 -5.25 -6.88
CA SER A 68 9.82 -4.76 -7.41
C SER A 68 10.73 -5.95 -7.73
N VAL A 69 11.19 -6.02 -8.98
CA VAL A 69 12.25 -6.94 -9.38
C VAL A 69 13.55 -6.16 -9.37
N THR A 70 14.37 -6.33 -8.32
CA THR A 70 15.71 -5.76 -8.31
C THR A 70 16.57 -6.59 -9.26
N ARG A 71 16.85 -6.06 -10.46
CA ARG A 71 17.81 -6.69 -11.37
C ARG A 71 19.21 -6.45 -10.80
N ARG A 72 19.99 -7.51 -10.58
CA ARG A 72 21.41 -7.39 -10.24
C ARG A 72 22.09 -6.65 -11.41
N ASN A 73 22.72 -5.52 -11.15
CA ASN A 73 23.58 -4.89 -12.16
C ASN A 73 24.73 -5.88 -12.42
N PRO A 74 24.95 -6.34 -13.66
CA PRO A 74 26.11 -7.17 -13.94
C PRO A 74 27.35 -6.27 -13.77
N ASP A 75 28.21 -6.63 -12.82
CA ASP A 75 29.55 -6.08 -12.66
C ASP A 75 30.39 -6.27 -13.94
#